data_AF-A0A841PLZ1-F1
#
_entry.id   AF-A0A841PLZ1-F1
#
_cell.length_a   1.000
_cell.length_b   1.000
_cell.length_c   1.000
_cell.angle_alpha   90.00
_cell.angle_beta   90.00
_cell.angle_gamma   90.00
#
_symmetry.space_group_name_H-M   'P 1'
#
loop_
_entity.id
_entity.type
_entity.pdbx_description
1 polymer ?
#
loop_
_entity_poly.entity_id
_entity_poly.type
_entity_poly.pdbx_seq_one_letter_code
_entity_poly.pdbx_strand_id
1 'polypeptide(L)'
;MVLTPAEKQKRYRERQKAAELEAAKAAPVTTDYLKRPFSEFVGDRDFAFDASLDAYGVHISGPDLLRTEIQKFKSEYDRDEPVTALERAIGILGACLDAADELSVLINQYKLAEIGRAIDDALEASANLPRGDVEALKGSLAEIDRLKLIQTQLRAPARYVFPSTQVKAERPD
;
A
#
# COMPACT_ATOMS: atom_id res chain seq x y z
N MET A 1 41.98 -26.13 -10.81
CA MET A 1 41.45 -25.65 -12.11
C MET A 1 41.21 -24.14 -12.02
N VAL A 2 41.80 -23.36 -12.92
CA VAL A 2 41.62 -21.91 -12.98
C VAL A 2 40.23 -21.64 -13.57
N LEU A 3 39.38 -20.94 -12.82
CA LEU A 3 38.04 -20.58 -13.27
C LEU A 3 38.13 -19.79 -14.58
N THR A 4 37.37 -20.25 -15.57
CA THR A 4 37.27 -19.59 -16.86
C THR A 4 36.60 -18.21 -16.70
N PRO A 5 36.85 -17.26 -17.61
CA PRO A 5 36.21 -15.94 -17.56
C PRO A 5 34.67 -16.00 -17.50
N ALA A 6 34.06 -16.98 -18.18
CA ALA A 6 32.61 -17.21 -18.17
C ALA A 6 32.09 -17.69 -16.80
N GLU A 7 32.83 -18.58 -16.12
CA GLU A 7 32.47 -19.05 -14.77
C GLU A 7 32.61 -17.94 -13.73
N LYS A 8 33.59 -17.03 -13.90
CA LYS A 8 33.72 -15.84 -13.06
C LYS A 8 32.53 -14.90 -13.22
N GLN A 9 32.07 -14.66 -14.45
CA GLN A 9 30.89 -13.83 -14.71
C GLN A 9 29.60 -14.45 -14.18
N LYS A 10 29.42 -15.77 -14.33
CA LYS A 10 28.27 -16.49 -13.80
C LYS A 10 28.20 -16.37 -12.27
N ARG A 11 29.32 -16.63 -11.58
CA ARG A 11 29.41 -16.47 -10.13
C ARG A 11 29.20 -15.03 -9.66
N TYR A 12 29.63 -14.04 -10.43
CA TYR A 12 29.39 -12.64 -10.11
C TYR A 12 27.90 -12.29 -10.19
N ARG A 13 27.20 -12.73 -11.24
CA ARG A 13 25.75 -12.53 -11.39
C ARG A 13 24.96 -13.27 -10.31
N GLU A 14 25.34 -14.49 -9.97
CA GLU A 14 24.72 -15.25 -8.88
C GLU A 14 24.91 -14.56 -7.53
N ARG A 15 26.09 -14.00 -7.28
CA ARG A 15 26.35 -13.19 -6.06
C ARG A 15 25.55 -11.89 -6.04
N GLN A 16 25.43 -11.19 -7.18
CA GLN A 16 24.59 -9.99 -7.27
C GLN A 16 23.11 -10.32 -7.02
N LYS A 17 22.58 -11.36 -7.66
CA LYS A 17 21.20 -11.81 -7.43
C LYS A 17 20.95 -12.23 -5.99
N ALA A 18 21.89 -12.94 -5.37
CA ALA A 18 21.80 -13.31 -3.96
C ALA A 18 21.85 -12.06 -3.05
N ALA A 19 22.72 -11.09 -3.35
CA ALA A 19 22.81 -9.84 -2.61
C ALA A 19 21.56 -8.97 -2.77
N GLU A 20 20.96 -8.91 -3.95
CA GLU A 20 19.67 -8.25 -4.21
C GLU A 20 18.54 -8.94 -3.46
N LEU A 21 18.52 -10.28 -3.43
CA LEU A 21 17.53 -11.05 -2.69
C LEU A 21 17.68 -10.87 -1.17
N GLU A 22 18.91 -10.83 -0.66
CA GLU A 22 19.20 -10.56 0.76
C GLU A 22 18.90 -9.10 1.14
N ALA A 23 19.16 -8.13 0.24
CA ALA A 23 18.77 -6.73 0.43
C ALA A 23 17.25 -6.56 0.39
N ALA A 24 16.55 -7.31 -0.46
CA ALA A 24 15.08 -7.35 -0.47
C ALA A 24 14.49 -8.03 0.78
N LYS A 25 15.27 -8.85 1.48
CA LYS A 25 14.93 -9.43 2.80
C LYS A 25 15.35 -8.55 3.98
N ALA A 26 16.08 -7.45 3.75
CA ALA A 26 16.42 -6.53 4.82
C ALA A 26 15.11 -6.06 5.46
N ALA A 27 15.03 -6.21 6.79
CA ALA A 27 13.81 -5.88 7.51
C ALA A 27 13.39 -4.44 7.16
N PRO A 28 12.15 -4.22 6.70
CA PRO A 28 11.69 -2.88 6.38
C PRO A 28 11.84 -2.01 7.62
N VAL A 29 12.14 -0.73 7.44
CA VAL A 29 12.16 0.24 8.55
C VAL A 29 10.76 0.25 9.16
N THR A 30 10.58 -0.44 10.28
CA THR A 30 9.31 -0.51 10.99
C THR A 30 9.16 0.74 11.82
N THR A 31 8.01 1.39 11.72
CA THR A 31 7.69 2.51 12.62
C THR A 31 7.26 1.95 13.98
N ASP A 32 7.83 2.46 15.07
CA ASP A 32 7.68 1.85 16.40
C ASP A 32 6.24 1.73 16.91
N TYR A 33 5.35 2.65 16.47
CA TYR A 33 3.94 2.65 16.83
C TYR A 33 3.10 1.62 16.07
N LEU A 34 3.63 0.98 15.03
CA LEU A 34 2.96 -0.09 14.28
C LEU A 34 3.24 -1.43 14.95
N LYS A 35 2.22 -2.02 15.58
CA LYS A 35 2.32 -3.30 16.30
C LYS A 35 1.47 -4.39 15.67
N ARG A 36 0.26 -4.06 15.19
CA ARG A 36 -0.62 -5.03 14.52
C ARG A 36 -0.23 -5.13 13.05
N PRO A 37 -0.02 -6.31 12.46
CA PRO A 37 0.17 -6.44 11.02
C PRO A 37 -0.99 -5.83 10.23
N PHE A 38 -0.71 -5.14 9.12
CA PHE A 38 -1.76 -4.58 8.28
C PHE A 38 -2.73 -5.64 7.76
N SER A 39 -2.24 -6.84 7.42
CA SER A 39 -3.07 -7.97 6.99
C SER A 39 -4.09 -8.40 8.05
N GLU A 40 -3.69 -8.42 9.33
CA GLU A 40 -4.61 -8.66 10.44
C GLU A 40 -5.61 -7.51 10.59
N PHE A 41 -5.20 -6.27 10.27
CA PHE A 41 -6.13 -5.15 10.27
C PHE A 41 -7.20 -5.23 9.19
N VAL A 42 -6.82 -5.65 7.99
CA VAL A 42 -7.74 -5.86 6.88
C VAL A 42 -8.68 -7.03 7.16
N GLY A 43 -8.15 -8.15 7.66
CA GLY A 43 -8.92 -9.38 7.86
C GLY A 43 -9.52 -9.88 6.55
N ASP A 44 -10.76 -10.39 6.62
CA ASP A 44 -11.51 -10.94 5.48
C ASP A 44 -12.44 -9.90 4.84
N ARG A 45 -12.04 -8.61 4.83
CA ARG A 45 -12.84 -7.57 4.18
C ARG A 45 -12.90 -7.82 2.68
N ASP A 46 -14.11 -7.72 2.15
CA ASP A 46 -14.35 -7.67 0.73
C ASP A 46 -14.14 -6.24 0.22
N PHE A 47 -13.49 -6.13 -0.94
CA PHE A 47 -13.09 -4.85 -1.53
C PHE A 47 -13.94 -4.57 -2.75
N ALA A 48 -14.67 -3.46 -2.74
CA ALA A 48 -15.56 -3.12 -3.85
C ALA A 48 -14.79 -2.92 -5.16
N PHE A 49 -13.52 -2.47 -5.07
CA PHE A 49 -12.69 -2.32 -6.26
C PHE A 49 -12.34 -3.63 -6.98
N ASP A 50 -12.42 -4.80 -6.33
CA ASP A 50 -12.08 -6.07 -6.99
C ASP A 50 -13.09 -6.38 -8.10
N ALA A 51 -14.38 -6.23 -7.79
CA ALA A 51 -15.46 -6.32 -8.77
C ALA A 51 -15.33 -5.26 -9.88
N SER A 52 -14.93 -4.03 -9.53
CA SER A 52 -14.72 -2.95 -10.51
C SER A 52 -13.57 -3.25 -11.47
N LEU A 53 -12.48 -3.84 -10.98
CA LEU A 53 -11.33 -4.24 -11.81
C LEU A 53 -11.72 -5.42 -12.72
N ASP A 54 -12.38 -6.45 -12.19
CA ASP A 54 -12.83 -7.59 -12.98
C ASP A 54 -13.85 -7.21 -14.06
N ALA A 55 -14.75 -6.25 -13.78
CA ALA A 55 -15.71 -5.77 -14.76
C ALA A 55 -15.03 -5.29 -16.06
N TYR A 56 -13.80 -4.76 -15.99
CA TYR A 56 -13.02 -4.35 -17.15
C TYR A 56 -11.99 -5.39 -17.61
N GLY A 57 -11.96 -6.56 -16.97
CA GLY A 57 -11.10 -7.70 -17.24
C GLY A 57 -9.71 -7.59 -16.61
N VAL A 58 -9.54 -6.73 -15.61
CA VAL A 58 -8.27 -6.58 -14.89
C VAL A 58 -8.21 -7.60 -13.77
N HIS A 59 -7.36 -8.61 -13.96
CA HIS A 59 -7.09 -9.63 -12.96
C HIS A 59 -5.81 -9.31 -12.21
N ILE A 60 -5.87 -9.21 -10.88
CA ILE A 60 -4.67 -9.08 -10.04
C ILE A 60 -3.99 -10.46 -9.94
N SER A 61 -3.23 -10.84 -10.98
CA SER A 61 -2.38 -12.02 -10.92
C SER A 61 -1.11 -11.72 -10.12
N GLY A 62 -0.68 -12.65 -9.25
CA GLY A 62 0.58 -12.57 -8.51
C GLY A 62 1.84 -12.48 -9.40
N PRO A 63 3.05 -12.71 -8.87
CA PRO A 63 4.34 -12.31 -9.47
C PRO A 63 4.72 -12.94 -10.84
N ASP A 64 3.82 -13.65 -11.49
CA ASP A 64 3.99 -14.36 -12.77
C ASP A 64 3.79 -13.44 -14.00
N LEU A 65 4.22 -12.18 -13.90
CA LEU A 65 4.03 -11.09 -14.87
C LEU A 65 4.77 -11.25 -16.22
N LEU A 66 5.52 -12.33 -16.43
CA LEU A 66 6.34 -12.56 -17.63
C LEU A 66 5.69 -13.46 -18.69
N ARG A 67 4.37 -13.65 -18.65
CA ARG A 67 3.68 -14.39 -19.72
C ARG A 67 3.50 -13.48 -20.94
N THR A 68 4.21 -13.81 -22.01
CA THR A 68 4.13 -13.22 -23.37
C THR A 68 2.82 -13.52 -24.10
N GLU A 69 1.84 -14.14 -23.44
CA GLU A 69 0.53 -14.37 -24.00
C GLU A 69 -0.31 -13.10 -23.86
N ILE A 70 -0.84 -12.62 -24.98
CA ILE A 70 -1.85 -11.55 -25.00
C ILE A 70 -2.97 -11.98 -24.06
N GLN A 71 -3.10 -11.29 -22.93
CA GLN A 71 -4.07 -11.61 -21.90
C GLN A 71 -5.47 -11.55 -22.54
N LYS A 72 -6.15 -12.69 -22.61
CA LYS A 72 -7.54 -12.74 -23.08
C LYS A 72 -8.40 -12.27 -21.92
N PHE A 73 -8.85 -11.03 -21.99
CA PHE A 73 -9.69 -10.39 -20.97
C PHE A 73 -11.09 -11.01 -20.98
N LYS A 74 -11.32 -12.02 -20.14
CA LYS A 74 -12.67 -12.46 -19.76
C LYS A 74 -12.98 -11.85 -18.39
N SER A 75 -14.04 -11.04 -18.36
CA SER A 75 -14.70 -10.58 -17.13
C SER A 75 -15.57 -11.72 -16.60
N GLU A 76 -15.71 -11.86 -15.29
CA GLU A 76 -16.69 -12.79 -14.69
C GLU A 76 -18.12 -12.23 -14.77
N TYR A 77 -18.25 -10.92 -15.02
CA TYR A 77 -19.53 -10.25 -15.26
C TYR A 77 -19.90 -10.25 -16.76
N ASP A 78 -21.09 -10.76 -17.07
CA ASP A 78 -21.73 -10.60 -18.38
C ASP A 78 -22.13 -9.13 -18.60
N ARG A 79 -21.83 -8.61 -19.79
CA ARG A 79 -22.24 -7.26 -20.20
C ARG A 79 -23.23 -7.34 -21.35
N ASP A 80 -24.27 -6.53 -21.27
CA ASP A 80 -25.31 -6.42 -22.31
C ASP A 80 -24.77 -5.86 -23.63
N GLU A 81 -23.74 -5.01 -23.58
CA GLU A 81 -23.16 -4.34 -24.75
C GLU A 81 -21.63 -4.47 -24.82
N PRO A 82 -21.05 -4.63 -26.03
CA PRO A 82 -19.61 -4.67 -26.23
C PRO A 82 -18.98 -3.29 -26.04
N VAL A 83 -17.98 -3.22 -25.17
CA VAL A 83 -17.24 -1.98 -24.85
C VAL A 83 -16.11 -1.77 -25.86
N THR A 84 -15.96 -0.56 -26.39
CA THR A 84 -14.84 -0.20 -27.27
C THR A 84 -13.50 -0.23 -26.52
N ALA A 85 -12.38 -0.30 -27.24
CA ALA A 85 -11.05 -0.30 -26.64
C ALA A 85 -10.78 0.96 -25.80
N LEU A 86 -11.30 2.13 -26.23
CA LEU A 86 -11.13 3.39 -25.54
C LEU A 86 -11.98 3.48 -24.26
N GLU A 87 -13.27 3.13 -24.34
CA GLU A 87 -14.15 3.08 -23.16
C GLU A 87 -13.63 2.11 -22.10
N ARG A 88 -13.06 0.99 -22.54
CA ARG A 88 -12.39 0.05 -21.65
C ARG A 88 -11.18 0.67 -20.97
N ALA A 89 -10.32 1.36 -21.71
CA ALA A 89 -9.16 2.03 -21.13
C ALA A 89 -9.57 3.10 -20.10
N ILE A 90 -10.63 3.86 -20.38
CA ILE A 90 -11.20 4.85 -19.45
C ILE A 90 -11.76 4.16 -18.20
N GLY A 91 -12.50 3.06 -18.38
CA GLY A 91 -13.07 2.29 -17.28
C GLY A 91 -12.03 1.64 -16.36
N ILE A 92 -10.96 1.08 -16.95
CA ILE A 92 -9.80 0.56 -16.18
C ILE A 92 -9.17 1.67 -15.35
N LEU A 93 -8.95 2.85 -15.95
CA LEU A 93 -8.39 3.99 -15.21
C LEU A 93 -9.31 4.38 -14.04
N GLY A 94 -10.63 4.44 -14.25
CA GLY A 94 -11.61 4.71 -13.20
C GLY A 94 -11.52 3.69 -12.06
N ALA A 95 -11.57 2.39 -12.38
CA ALA A 95 -11.46 1.31 -11.41
C ALA A 95 -10.14 1.36 -10.62
N CYS A 96 -9.02 1.71 -11.27
CA CYS A 96 -7.74 1.90 -10.60
C CYS A 96 -7.74 3.11 -9.64
N LEU A 97 -8.41 4.21 -10.00
CA LEU A 97 -8.53 5.38 -9.15
C LEU A 97 -9.40 5.09 -7.92
N ASP A 98 -10.52 4.39 -8.11
CA ASP A 98 -11.39 3.96 -7.01
C ASP A 98 -10.66 3.00 -6.07
N ALA A 99 -9.93 2.02 -6.62
CA ALA A 99 -9.09 1.12 -5.84
C ALA A 99 -8.01 1.88 -5.04
N ALA A 100 -7.37 2.86 -5.67
CA ALA A 100 -6.35 3.67 -5.02
C ALA A 100 -6.94 4.51 -3.87
N ASP A 101 -8.13 5.08 -4.06
CA ASP A 101 -8.83 5.83 -3.03
C ASP A 101 -9.20 4.92 -1.84
N GLU A 102 -9.85 3.79 -2.09
CA GLU A 102 -10.26 2.83 -1.06
C GLU A 102 -9.04 2.31 -0.26
N LEU A 103 -7.96 1.93 -0.95
CA LEU A 103 -6.72 1.52 -0.30
C LEU A 103 -6.07 2.66 0.51
N SER A 104 -6.10 3.89 0.00
CA SER A 104 -5.54 5.04 0.70
C SER A 104 -6.29 5.31 2.01
N VAL A 105 -7.62 5.23 1.98
CA VAL A 105 -8.49 5.37 3.15
C VAL A 105 -8.20 4.25 4.14
N LEU A 106 -8.10 3.00 3.68
CA LEU A 106 -7.86 1.86 4.54
C LEU A 106 -6.50 1.94 5.25
N ILE A 107 -5.44 2.29 4.51
CA ILE A 107 -4.09 2.49 5.06
C ILE A 107 -4.11 3.64 6.08
N ASN A 108 -4.84 4.71 5.81
CA ASN A 108 -4.97 5.85 6.71
C ASN A 108 -5.68 5.45 8.02
N GLN A 109 -6.81 4.75 7.92
CA GLN A 109 -7.56 4.23 9.07
C GLN A 109 -6.71 3.33 9.95
N TYR A 110 -5.96 2.39 9.33
CA TYR A 110 -5.03 1.53 10.05
C TYR A 110 -4.00 2.34 10.83
N LYS A 111 -3.31 3.29 10.17
CA LYS A 111 -2.31 4.13 10.83
C LYS A 111 -2.91 4.97 11.97
N LEU A 112 -4.10 5.53 11.78
CA LEU A 112 -4.78 6.30 12.82
C LEU A 112 -5.16 5.42 14.02
N ALA A 113 -5.60 4.17 13.80
CA ALA A 113 -5.90 3.22 14.86
C ALA A 113 -4.63 2.84 15.66
N GLU A 114 -3.53 2.55 14.97
CA GLU A 114 -2.24 2.22 15.61
C GLU A 114 -1.68 3.39 16.42
N ILE A 115 -1.80 4.62 15.91
CA ILE A 115 -1.40 5.83 16.63
C ILE A 115 -2.31 6.08 17.84
N GLY A 116 -3.62 5.88 17.70
CA GLY A 116 -4.57 5.97 18.82
C GLY A 116 -4.18 5.05 19.97
N ARG A 117 -3.96 3.77 19.67
CA ARG A 117 -3.46 2.80 20.65
C ARG A 117 -2.14 3.24 21.27
N ALA A 118 -1.16 3.66 20.46
CA ALA A 118 0.14 4.08 20.98
C ALA A 118 0.05 5.31 21.92
N ILE A 119 -0.87 6.24 21.66
CA ILE A 119 -1.15 7.37 22.56
C ILE A 119 -1.75 6.87 23.87
N ASP A 120 -2.72 5.96 23.82
CA ASP A 120 -3.36 5.40 25.01
C ASP A 120 -2.36 4.61 25.86
N ASP A 121 -1.51 3.78 25.24
CA ASP A 121 -0.44 3.04 25.88
C ASP A 121 0.56 4.00 26.58
N ALA A 122 0.93 5.09 25.92
CA ALA A 122 1.83 6.11 26.48
C ALA A 122 1.19 6.87 27.66
N LEU A 123 -0.11 7.16 27.58
CA LEU A 123 -0.86 7.79 28.67
C LEU A 123 -0.93 6.87 29.90
N GLU A 124 -1.22 5.58 29.70
CA GLU A 124 -1.25 4.59 30.78
C GLU A 124 0.15 4.42 31.40
N ALA A 125 1.19 4.31 30.58
CA ALA A 125 2.57 4.26 31.07
C ALA A 125 2.93 5.49 31.91
N SER A 126 2.53 6.69 31.46
CA SER A 126 2.76 7.95 32.19
C SER A 126 2.06 7.97 33.55
N ALA A 127 0.82 7.48 33.60
CA ALA A 127 0.02 7.46 34.82
C ALA A 127 0.60 6.52 35.88
N ASN A 128 1.31 5.47 35.47
CA ASN A 128 1.94 4.48 36.33
C ASN A 128 3.38 4.85 36.75
N LEU A 129 3.91 6.02 36.36
CA LEU A 129 5.25 6.44 36.73
C LEU A 129 5.39 6.73 38.24
N PRO A 130 6.55 6.43 38.86
CA PRO A 130 6.83 6.81 40.23
C PRO A 130 6.71 8.33 40.43
N ARG A 131 6.09 8.74 41.55
CA ARG A 131 6.01 10.17 41.92
C ARG A 131 7.42 10.74 42.08
N GLY A 132 7.75 11.74 41.25
CA GLY A 132 9.04 12.42 41.26
C GLY A 132 9.93 12.12 40.05
N ASP A 133 9.57 11.16 39.19
CA ASP A 133 10.31 10.91 37.95
C ASP A 133 9.89 11.89 36.84
N VAL A 134 10.40 13.12 36.95
CA VAL A 134 10.09 14.21 36.03
C VAL A 134 10.66 13.96 34.63
N GLU A 135 11.81 13.30 34.52
CA GLU A 135 12.46 13.05 33.24
C GLU A 135 11.73 11.96 32.44
N ALA A 136 11.29 10.87 33.08
CA ALA A 136 10.44 9.88 32.42
C ALA A 136 9.09 10.48 31.98
N LEU A 137 8.50 11.35 32.81
CA LEU A 137 7.25 12.02 32.47
C LEU A 137 7.41 12.95 31.26
N LYS A 138 8.49 13.76 31.21
CA LYS A 138 8.79 14.61 30.06
C LYS A 138 8.98 13.80 28.78
N GLY A 139 9.72 12.69 28.86
CA GLY A 139 9.94 11.80 27.72
C GLY A 139 8.63 11.24 27.17
N SER A 140 7.74 10.81 28.07
CA SER A 140 6.42 10.29 27.67
C SER A 140 5.52 11.36 27.03
N LEU A 141 5.47 12.57 27.61
CA LEU A 141 4.71 13.68 27.04
C LEU A 141 5.23 14.08 25.65
N ALA A 142 6.56 14.09 25.47
CA ALA A 142 7.17 14.38 24.17
C ALA A 142 6.79 13.34 23.11
N GLU A 143 6.72 12.06 23.47
CA GLU A 143 6.26 11.02 22.55
C GLU A 143 4.77 11.15 22.22
N ILE A 144 3.92 11.47 23.20
CA ILE A 144 2.49 11.74 22.97
C ILE A 144 2.31 12.92 21.99
N ASP A 145 3.07 13.99 22.17
CA ASP A 145 3.01 15.16 21.29
C ASP A 145 3.49 14.83 19.87
N ARG A 146 4.56 14.02 19.74
CA ARG A 146 5.02 13.49 18.45
C ARG A 146 3.93 12.66 17.76
N LEU A 147 3.28 11.75 18.48
CA LEU A 147 2.21 10.90 17.93
C LEU A 147 0.99 11.74 17.50
N LYS A 148 0.60 12.75 18.27
CA LYS A 148 -0.47 13.70 17.90
C LYS A 148 -0.13 14.52 16.66
N LEU A 149 1.14 14.90 16.50
CA LEU A 149 1.59 15.59 15.29
C LEU A 149 1.43 14.68 14.05
N ILE A 150 1.85 13.42 14.15
CA ILE A 150 1.68 12.44 13.06
C ILE A 150 0.18 12.23 12.77
N GLN A 151 -0.65 12.10 13.80
CA GLN A 151 -2.11 11.99 13.64
C GLN A 151 -2.69 13.18 12.88
N THR A 152 -2.23 14.39 13.16
CA THR A 152 -2.66 15.62 12.48
C THR A 152 -2.24 15.61 11.01
N GLN A 153 -1.02 15.17 10.71
CA GLN A 153 -0.54 15.04 9.33
C GLN A 153 -1.35 14.00 8.54
N LEU A 154 -1.70 12.87 9.15
CA LEU A 154 -2.52 11.85 8.50
C LEU A 154 -3.96 12.29 8.24
N ARG A 155 -4.49 13.24 9.01
CA ARG A 155 -5.82 13.83 8.76
C ARG A 155 -5.80 14.88 7.65
N ALA A 156 -4.63 15.34 7.21
CA ALA A 156 -4.53 16.30 6.14
C ALA A 156 -4.84 15.62 4.79
N PRO A 157 -5.71 16.20 3.96
CA PRO A 157 -6.04 15.62 2.66
C PRO A 157 -4.83 15.71 1.72
N ALA A 158 -4.46 14.58 1.12
CA ALA A 158 -3.52 14.52 0.01
C ALA A 158 -4.28 14.65 -1.32
N ARG A 159 -3.74 15.43 -2.27
CA ARG A 159 -4.31 15.56 -3.62
C ARG A 159 -3.36 14.97 -4.64
N TYR A 160 -3.85 14.00 -5.41
CA TYR A 160 -3.17 13.48 -6.58
C TYR A 160 -3.68 14.21 -7.83
N VAL A 161 -2.76 14.60 -8.70
CA VAL A 161 -3.09 15.31 -9.95
C VAL A 161 -2.77 14.38 -11.12
N PHE A 162 -3.78 14.13 -11.95
CA PHE A 162 -3.65 13.32 -13.16
C PHE A 162 -3.99 14.15 -14.40
N PRO A 163 -3.40 13.86 -15.56
CA PRO A 163 -3.83 14.44 -16.83
C PRO A 163 -5.31 14.14 -17.11
N SER A 164 -6.05 15.09 -17.68
CA SER A 164 -7.44 14.84 -18.09
C SER A 164 -7.47 13.85 -19.27
N THR A 165 -8.27 12.80 -19.14
CA THR A 165 -8.52 11.81 -20.21
C THR A 165 -9.83 12.03 -20.95
N GLN A 166 -10.64 13.00 -20.49
CA GLN A 166 -11.91 13.36 -21.11
C GLN A 166 -11.95 14.87 -21.38
N VAL A 167 -12.63 15.25 -22.45
CA VAL A 167 -12.97 16.65 -22.74
C VAL A 167 -14.39 16.93 -22.26
N LYS A 168 -14.71 18.16 -21.87
CA LYS A 168 -16.06 18.54 -21.38
C LYS A 168 -17.22 18.13 -22.31
N ALA A 169 -16.97 18.05 -23.61
CA ALA A 169 -17.96 17.66 -24.62
C ALA A 169 -18.28 16.15 -24.63
N GLU A 170 -17.49 15.32 -23.93
CA GLU A 170 -17.60 13.85 -23.92
C GLU A 170 -18.23 13.31 -22.64
N ARG A 171 -18.57 14.17 -21.66
CA ARG A 171 -19.24 13.73 -20.44
C ARG A 171 -20.75 13.63 -20.69
N PRO A 172 -21.39 12.47 -20.43
CA PRO A 172 -22.85 12.43 -20.34
C PRO A 172 -23.29 13.30 -19.15
N ASP A 173 -24.34 14.10 -19.37
CA ASP A 173 -24.96 14.99 -18.36
C ASP A 173 -25.48 14.21 -17.14
#